data_AF-A0A258JQF2-F1
#
_entry.id   AF-A0A258JQF2-F1
#
_cell.length_a   1.000
_cell.length_b   1.000
_cell.length_c   1.000
_cell.angle_alpha   90.00
_cell.angle_beta   90.00
_cell.angle_gamma   90.00
#
_symmetry.space_group_name_H-M   'P 1'
#
loop_
_entity.id
_entity.type
_entity.pdbx_description
1 polymer ?
#
loop_
_entity_poly.entity_id
_entity_poly.type
_entity_poly.pdbx_seq_one_letter_code
_entity_poly.pdbx_strand_id
1 'polypeptide(L)'
;MGTTSLLSGWAFQLPNFVLAALMYTLLGRFLLSFFFGPASTNYIWRAFVSMTDPVLRVVAAITPRAVPDVVILAFGVLWLLVARIALFAAFAAAGAMPAPGGAA
;
A
#
# COMPACT_ATOMS: atom_id res chain seq x y z
N MET A 1 34.54 6.60 9.25
CA MET A 1 33.10 6.94 9.34
C MET A 1 32.56 7.03 7.93
N GLY A 2 32.04 5.93 7.39
CA GLY A 2 31.47 5.92 6.04
C GLY A 2 30.20 6.75 6.04
N THR A 3 30.12 7.71 5.13
CA THR A 3 28.91 8.48 4.86
C THR A 3 27.85 7.52 4.30
N THR A 4 27.11 6.83 5.18
CA THR A 4 25.87 6.16 4.78
C THR A 4 24.95 7.26 4.28
N SER A 5 24.86 7.41 2.96
CA SER A 5 24.04 8.41 2.32
C SER A 5 22.64 8.35 2.93
N LEU A 6 22.07 9.50 3.31
CA LEU A 6 20.70 9.58 3.82
C LEU A 6 19.71 8.87 2.87
N LEU A 7 19.97 8.91 1.56
CA LEU A 7 19.21 8.17 0.56
C LEU A 7 19.19 6.65 0.81
N SER A 8 20.30 6.06 1.26
CA SER A 8 20.39 4.63 1.58
C SER A 8 19.61 4.24 2.84
N GLY A 9 19.63 5.09 3.87
CA GLY A 9 18.89 4.83 5.12
C GLY A 9 17.38 4.88 4.93
N TRP A 10 16.91 5.72 4.00
CA TRP A 10 15.49 5.92 3.73
C TRP A 10 14.96 5.12 2.53
N ALA A 11 15.83 4.47 1.74
CA ALA A 11 15.46 3.71 0.55
C ALA A 11 14.44 2.60 0.83
N PHE A 12 14.51 1.96 2.00
CA PHE A 12 13.53 0.95 2.42
C PHE A 12 12.31 1.57 3.13
N GLN A 13 12.54 2.56 4.00
CA GLN A 13 11.51 3.13 4.86
C GLN A 13 10.44 3.88 4.07
N LEU A 14 10.86 4.70 3.09
CA LEU A 14 9.94 5.52 2.29
C LEU A 14 8.92 4.66 1.52
N PRO A 15 9.35 3.68 0.69
CA PRO A 15 8.40 2.81 0.00
C PRO A 15 7.53 2.01 0.96
N ASN A 16 8.08 1.53 2.08
CA ASN A 16 7.30 0.80 3.07
C ASN A 16 6.21 1.67 3.72
N PHE A 17 6.49 2.94 4.02
CA PHE A 17 5.48 3.87 4.53
C PHE A 17 4.42 4.23 3.49
N VAL A 18 4.80 4.41 2.23
CA VAL A 18 3.85 4.63 1.13
C VAL A 18 2.89 3.44 0.98
N LEU A 19 3.44 2.22 0.96
CA LEU A 19 2.63 1.00 0.91
C LEU A 19 1.71 0.87 2.13
N ALA A 20 2.21 1.23 3.33
CA ALA A 20 1.39 1.23 4.54
C ALA A 20 0.24 2.24 4.45
N ALA A 21 0.52 3.48 4.02
CA ALA A 21 -0.50 4.52 3.85
C ALA A 21 -1.56 4.11 2.82
N LEU A 22 -1.15 3.52 1.69
CA LEU A 22 -2.08 2.99 0.69
C LEU A 22 -2.93 1.84 1.25
N MET A 23 -2.34 0.98 2.08
CA MET A 23 -3.07 -0.14 2.70
C MET A 23 -4.12 0.36 3.68
N TYR A 24 -3.76 1.31 4.54
CA TYR A 24 -4.71 1.89 5.50
C TYR A 24 -5.78 2.75 4.82
N THR A 25 -5.47 3.43 3.73
CA THR A 25 -6.49 4.15 2.94
C THR A 25 -7.43 3.18 2.21
N LEU A 26 -6.95 2.07 1.68
CA LEU A 26 -7.82 1.01 1.13
C LEU A 26 -8.74 0.42 2.20
N LEU A 27 -8.21 0.15 3.39
CA LEU A 27 -8.99 -0.34 4.52
C LEU A 27 -10.04 0.69 4.96
N GLY A 28 -9.67 1.97 5.00
CA GLY A 28 -10.61 3.05 5.25
C GLY A 28 -11.69 3.16 4.18
N ARG A 29 -11.35 3.02 2.89
CA ARG A 29 -12.35 2.98 1.80
C ARG A 29 -13.29 1.79 1.94
N PHE A 30 -12.77 0.63 2.32
CA PHE A 30 -13.59 -0.56 2.60
C PHE A 30 -14.61 -0.26 3.69
N LEU A 31 -14.17 0.27 4.83
CA LEU A 31 -15.07 0.64 5.93
C LEU A 31 -16.07 1.72 5.52
N LEU A 32 -15.63 2.75 4.81
CA LEU A 32 -16.50 3.82 4.32
C LEU A 32 -17.53 3.32 3.31
N SER A 33 -17.24 2.25 2.55
CA SER A 33 -18.18 1.70 1.56
C SER A 33 -19.44 1.08 2.19
N PHE A 34 -19.41 0.75 3.49
CA PHE A 34 -20.61 0.32 4.22
C PHE A 34 -21.54 1.48 4.57
N PHE A 35 -21.01 2.71 4.66
CA PHE A 35 -21.77 3.90 5.04
C PHE A 35 -22.12 4.79 3.84
N PHE A 36 -21.27 4.82 2.82
CA PHE A 36 -21.41 5.69 1.65
C PHE A 36 -21.58 4.87 0.38
N GLY A 37 -22.60 5.23 -0.41
CA GLY A 37 -22.80 4.65 -1.73
C GLY A 37 -21.71 5.06 -2.73
N PRO A 38 -21.49 4.27 -3.81
CA PRO A 38 -20.43 4.51 -4.79
C PRO A 38 -20.44 5.91 -5.43
N ALA A 39 -21.63 6.49 -5.61
CA ALA A 39 -21.86 7.80 -6.23
C ALA A 39 -21.90 8.97 -5.22
N SER A 40 -21.41 8.79 -3.99
CA SER A 40 -21.42 9.85 -2.98
C SER A 40 -20.53 11.04 -3.38
N THR A 41 -21.07 12.26 -3.32
CA THR A 41 -20.34 13.50 -3.61
C THR A 41 -19.42 13.94 -2.47
N ASN A 42 -19.39 13.20 -1.36
CA ASN A 42 -18.63 13.54 -0.17
C ASN A 42 -17.12 13.66 -0.47
N TYR A 43 -16.52 14.75 -0.01
CA TYR A 43 -15.10 15.05 -0.25
C TYR A 43 -14.17 13.94 0.29
N ILE A 44 -14.42 13.46 1.51
CA ILE A 44 -13.64 12.39 2.14
C ILE A 44 -13.73 11.12 1.29
N TRP A 45 -14.93 10.72 0.85
CA TRP A 45 -15.11 9.55 -0.01
C TRP A 45 -14.31 9.68 -1.31
N ARG A 46 -14.40 10.83 -1.99
CA ARG A 46 -13.69 11.06 -3.26
C ARG A 46 -12.17 11.03 -3.11
N ALA A 47 -11.62 11.54 -1.99
CA ALA A 47 -10.19 11.48 -1.72
C ALA A 47 -9.72 10.04 -1.51
N PHE A 48 -10.48 9.24 -0.77
CA PHE A 48 -10.17 7.81 -0.57
C PHE A 48 -10.27 7.04 -1.89
N VAL A 49 -11.30 7.30 -2.69
CA VAL A 49 -11.46 6.68 -4.02
C VAL A 49 -10.30 7.04 -4.93
N SER A 50 -9.91 8.31 -5.02
CA SER A 50 -8.83 8.75 -5.92
C SER A 50 -7.46 8.19 -5.55
N MET A 51 -7.16 8.03 -4.26
CA MET A 51 -5.89 7.44 -3.80
C MET A 51 -5.82 5.93 -4.07
N THR A 52 -6.95 5.23 -4.00
CA THR A 52 -6.99 3.76 -4.02
C THR A 52 -7.35 3.19 -5.39
N ASP A 53 -8.03 3.94 -6.26
CA ASP A 53 -8.37 3.53 -7.64
C ASP A 53 -7.16 3.11 -8.49
N PRO A 54 -6.01 3.80 -8.47
CA PRO A 54 -4.83 3.36 -9.20
C PRO A 54 -4.34 1.99 -8.72
N VAL A 55 -4.36 1.75 -7.41
CA VAL A 55 -3.98 0.47 -6.80
C VAL A 55 -4.95 -0.62 -7.23
N LEU A 56 -6.26 -0.36 -7.16
CA LEU A 56 -7.28 -1.31 -7.57
C LEU A 56 -7.23 -1.63 -9.07
N ARG A 57 -6.83 -0.68 -9.93
CA ARG A 57 -6.60 -0.93 -11.35
C ARG A 57 -5.46 -1.93 -11.60
N VAL A 58 -4.37 -1.82 -10.84
CA VAL A 58 -3.26 -2.79 -10.90
C VAL A 58 -3.72 -4.16 -10.40
N VAL A 59 -4.45 -4.19 -9.29
CA VAL A 59 -4.97 -5.43 -8.70
C VAL A 59 -5.96 -6.13 -9.64
N ALA A 60 -6.83 -5.38 -10.31
CA ALA A 60 -7.78 -5.89 -11.29
C ALA A 60 -7.14 -6.37 -12.60
N ALA A 61 -5.88 -6.01 -12.86
CA ALA A 61 -5.11 -6.58 -13.96
C ALA A 61 -4.57 -7.99 -13.61
N ILE A 62 -4.31 -8.23 -12.32
CA ILE A 62 -3.78 -9.51 -11.81
C ILE A 62 -4.90 -10.47 -11.40
N THR A 63 -6.00 -9.92 -10.88
CA THR A 63 -7.15 -10.68 -10.35
C THR A 63 -8.24 -10.78 -11.43
N PRO A 64 -8.82 -11.97 -11.72
CA PRO A 64 -9.83 -12.13 -12.76
C PRO A 64 -11.06 -11.22 -12.57
N ARG A 65 -11.53 -10.60 -13.66
CA ARG A 65 -12.70 -9.70 -13.69
C ARG A 65 -14.06 -10.34 -13.36
N ALA A 66 -14.10 -11.66 -13.15
CA ALA A 66 -15.31 -12.36 -12.73
C ALA A 66 -15.69 -12.08 -11.25
N VAL A 67 -14.83 -11.37 -10.53
CA VAL A 67 -14.94 -11.11 -9.10
C VAL A 67 -15.65 -9.76 -8.85
N PRO A 68 -16.60 -9.67 -7.90
CA PRO A 68 -17.28 -8.40 -7.57
C PRO A 68 -16.33 -7.31 -7.07
N ASP A 69 -16.66 -6.04 -7.30
CA ASP A 69 -15.80 -4.88 -6.95
C ASP A 69 -15.38 -4.83 -5.47
N VAL A 70 -16.28 -5.18 -4.55
CA VAL A 70 -15.97 -5.24 -3.11
C VAL A 70 -14.89 -6.28 -2.82
N VAL A 71 -14.90 -7.39 -3.55
CA VAL A 71 -13.92 -8.46 -3.39
C VAL A 71 -12.58 -8.02 -4.00
N ILE A 72 -12.58 -7.31 -5.13
CA ILE A 72 -11.36 -6.66 -5.67
C ILE A 72 -10.74 -5.70 -4.63
N LEU A 73 -11.58 -4.99 -3.89
CA LEU A 73 -11.14 -4.07 -2.84
C LEU A 73 -10.44 -4.80 -1.68
N ALA A 74 -10.98 -5.94 -1.25
CA ALA A 74 -10.34 -6.83 -0.27
C ALA A 74 -9.02 -7.42 -0.81
N PHE A 75 -9.00 -7.86 -2.07
CA PHE A 75 -7.78 -8.31 -2.74
C PHE A 75 -6.73 -7.19 -2.83
N GLY A 76 -7.14 -5.93 -2.94
CA GLY A 76 -6.21 -4.80 -2.93
C GLY A 76 -5.41 -4.70 -1.63
N VAL A 77 -6.05 -4.96 -0.48
CA VAL A 77 -5.35 -5.03 0.81
C VAL A 77 -4.36 -6.21 0.83
N LEU A 78 -4.79 -7.38 0.34
CA LEU A 78 -3.93 -8.57 0.27
C LEU A 78 -2.71 -8.33 -0.62
N TRP A 79 -2.89 -7.77 -1.82
CA TRP A 79 -1.80 -7.48 -2.74
C TRP A 79 -0.84 -6.42 -2.20
N LEU A 80 -1.33 -5.42 -1.46
CA LEU A 80 -0.45 -4.48 -0.77
C LEU A 80 0.35 -5.15 0.35
N LEU A 81 -0.24 -6.09 1.10
CA LEU A 81 0.51 -6.88 2.07
C LEU A 81 1.60 -7.71 1.39
N VAL A 82 1.27 -8.39 0.28
CA VAL A 82 2.23 -9.12 -0.54
C VAL A 82 3.33 -8.19 -1.05
N ALA A 83 2.99 -6.99 -1.53
CA ALA A 83 3.96 -5.99 -1.98
C ALA A 83 4.91 -5.56 -0.85
N ARG A 84 4.42 -5.42 0.39
CA ARG A 84 5.27 -5.11 1.56
C ARG A 84 6.22 -6.27 1.88
N ILE A 85 5.74 -7.50 1.85
CA ILE A 85 6.58 -8.69 2.06
C ILE A 85 7.62 -8.81 0.95
N ALA A 86 7.23 -8.60 -0.31
CA ALA A 86 8.13 -8.62 -1.45
C ALA A 86 9.19 -7.52 -1.37
N LEU A 87 8.82 -6.29 -0.96
CA LEU A 87 9.77 -5.21 -0.71
C LEU A 87 10.79 -5.60 0.36
N PHE A 88 10.32 -6.14 1.49
CA PHE A 88 11.19 -6.62 2.55
C PHE A 88 12.13 -7.74 2.06
N ALA A 89 11.60 -8.74 1.37
CA ALA A 89 12.36 -9.85 0.82
C ALA A 89 13.40 -9.39 -0.23
N ALA A 90 13.07 -8.39 -1.05
CA ALA A 90 14.00 -7.84 -2.03
C ALA A 90 15.19 -7.13 -1.35
N PHE A 91 14.94 -6.30 -0.34
CA PHE A 91 16.01 -5.65 0.43
C PHE A 91 16.78 -6.65 1.30
N ALA A 92 16.12 -7.71 1.78
CA ALA A 92 16.75 -8.86 2.45
C ALA A 92 17.78 -9.53 1.54
N ALA A 93 17.34 -9.94 0.35
CA ALA A 93 18.16 -10.66 -0.61
C ALA A 93 19.31 -9.79 -1.14
N ALA A 94 19.11 -8.47 -1.23
CA ALA A 94 20.14 -7.52 -1.63
C ALA A 94 21.17 -7.21 -0.52
N GLY A 95 20.98 -7.72 0.71
CA GLY A 95 21.83 -7.37 1.86
C GLY A 95 21.74 -5.90 2.27
N ALA A 96 20.72 -5.19 1.79
CA ALA A 96 20.52 -3.75 1.98
C ALA A 96 19.49 -3.43 3.07
N MET A 97 19.17 -4.40 3.95
CA MET A 97 18.30 -4.13 5.09
C MET A 97 18.91 -3.03 5.96
N PRO A 98 18.13 -2.01 6.33
CA PRO A 98 18.55 -1.10 7.39
C PRO A 98 18.84 -1.92 8.64
N ALA A 99 20.02 -1.73 9.24
CA ALA A 99 20.24 -2.22 10.59
C ALA A 99 19.11 -1.68 11.49
N PRO A 100 18.62 -2.44 12.49
CA PRO A 100 17.64 -1.92 13.44
C PRO A 100 18.19 -0.62 14.02
N GLY A 101 17.63 0.51 13.59
CA GLY A 101 18.02 1.84 14.03
C GLY A 101 17.52 2.02 15.45
N GLY A 102 18.29 1.52 16.40
CA GLY A 102 18.06 1.60 17.84
C GLY A 102 19.38 1.42 18.57
N ALA A 103 20.33 2.33 18.34
CA ALA A 103 21.34 2.64 19.33
C ALA A 103 20.96 4.02 19.89
N ALA A 104 20.70 4.03 21.20
CA ALA A 104 20.40 5.19 22.02
C ALA A 104 21.47 6.29 21.90
#